data_AF-A0A7G9SKR4-F1
#
_entry.id   AF-A0A7G9SKR4-F1
#
_cell.length_a   1.000
_cell.length_b   1.000
_cell.length_c   1.000
_cell.angle_alpha   90.00
_cell.angle_beta   90.00
_cell.angle_gamma   90.00
#
_symmetry.space_group_name_H-M   'P 1'
#
loop_
_entity.id
_entity.type
_entity.pdbx_description
1 polymer ?
#
loop_
_entity_poly.entity_id
_entity_poly.type
_entity_poly.pdbx_seq_one_letter_code
_entity_poly.pdbx_strand_id
1 'polypeptide(L)' 'MIASHYAEPVNRTVRSAATLRATPSDGGDAIRDLAPGEPFDLLDDTLGWAWGYAGIDRRVGYVPSIALDG' A
#
# COMPACT_ATOMS: atom_id res chain seq x y z
N MET A 1 13.28 -19.43 -16.70
CA MET A 1 12.02 -20.20 -16.73
C MET A 1 11.50 -20.22 -15.31
N ILE A 2 10.40 -19.60 -14.90
CA ILE A 2 9.41 -18.69 -15.49
C ILE A 2 9.08 -17.76 -14.31
N ALA A 3 9.30 -16.45 -14.39
CA ALA A 3 8.65 -15.54 -13.44
C ALA A 3 7.19 -15.36 -13.90
N SER A 4 6.46 -16.47 -13.96
CA SER A 4 5.02 -16.46 -14.09
C SER A 4 4.50 -16.02 -12.72
N HIS A 5 4.09 -14.77 -12.65
CA HIS A 5 2.82 -14.27 -12.09
C HIS A 5 3.08 -12.82 -11.70
N TYR A 6 2.60 -11.88 -12.53
CA TYR A 6 2.27 -10.56 -12.02
C TYR A 6 1.35 -10.84 -10.82
N ALA A 7 1.79 -10.53 -9.60
CA ALA A 7 0.90 -10.69 -8.46
C ALA A 7 -0.34 -9.86 -8.77
N GLU A 8 -1.48 -10.52 -8.96
CA GLU A 8 -2.74 -9.82 -9.10
C GLU A 8 -2.92 -9.04 -7.79
N PRO A 9 -3.03 -7.70 -7.86
CA PRO A 9 -3.12 -6.92 -6.64
C PRO A 9 -4.34 -7.36 -5.85
N VAL A 10 -4.14 -7.62 -4.57
CA VAL A 10 -5.24 -7.94 -3.68
C VAL A 10 -5.90 -6.63 -3.28
N ASN A 11 -7.17 -6.45 -3.62
CA ASN A 11 -7.88 -5.25 -3.23
C ASN A 11 -8.04 -5.22 -1.70
N ARG A 12 -7.63 -4.10 -1.12
CA ARG A 12 -7.74 -3.74 0.29
C ARG A 12 -8.34 -2.36 0.40
N THR A 13 -8.75 -2.02 1.61
CA THR A 13 -9.27 -0.71 1.97
C THR A 13 -8.44 -0.14 3.11
N VAL A 14 -8.10 1.14 3.01
CA VAL A 14 -7.46 1.87 4.11
C VAL A 14 -8.44 1.91 5.28
N ARG A 15 -8.09 1.32 6.42
CA ARG A 15 -8.96 1.29 7.62
C ARG A 15 -8.71 2.45 8.58
N SER A 16 -7.53 3.04 8.53
CA SER A 16 -7.12 4.19 9.35
C SER A 16 -6.27 5.13 8.53
N ALA A 17 -6.34 6.43 8.84
CA ALA A 17 -5.54 7.43 8.13
C ALA A 17 -4.05 7.08 8.16
N ALA A 18 -3.39 7.15 7.01
CA ALA A 18 -1.99 6.78 6.85
C ALA A 18 -1.33 7.59 5.73
N THR A 19 -0.02 7.81 5.85
CA THR A 19 0.76 8.43 4.80
C THR A 19 1.36 7.36 3.90
N LEU A 20 1.09 7.46 2.60
CA LEU A 20 1.78 6.71 1.55
C LEU A 20 3.20 7.26 1.42
N ARG A 21 4.20 6.38 1.55
CA ARG A 21 5.63 6.74 1.56
C ARG A 21 6.40 6.09 0.43
N ALA A 22 7.50 6.71 0.05
CA ALA A 22 8.41 6.18 -0.99
C ALA A 22 9.22 4.96 -0.53
N THR A 23 9.42 4.80 0.78
CA THR A 23 10.15 3.69 1.39
C THR A 23 9.39 3.13 2.60
N PRO A 24 9.59 1.84 2.96
CA PRO A 24 8.94 1.21 4.12
C PRO A 24 9.59 1.66 5.44
N SER A 25 9.44 2.94 5.76
CA SER A 25 9.99 3.56 6.96
C SER A 25 9.16 4.79 7.34
N ASP A 26 9.00 5.04 8.64
CA ASP A 26 8.31 6.24 9.15
C ASP A 26 9.00 7.56 8.74
N GLY A 27 10.30 7.50 8.45
CA GLY A 27 11.08 8.62 7.93
C GLY A 27 11.13 8.70 6.40
N GLY A 28 10.46 7.79 5.69
CA GLY A 28 10.40 7.78 4.22
C GLY A 28 9.62 8.98 3.68
N ASP A 29 10.02 9.47 2.51
CA ASP A 29 9.40 10.62 1.87
C ASP A 29 7.90 10.42 1.70
N ALA A 30 7.12 11.40 2.17
CA ALA A 30 5.67 11.40 2.05
C ALA A 30 5.28 11.67 0.59
N ILE A 31 4.47 10.77 0.03
CA ILE A 31 3.93 10.88 -1.33
C ILE A 31 2.52 11.47 -1.28
N ARG A 32 1.66 10.93 -0.41
CA ARG A 32 0.26 11.32 -0.26
C ARG A 32 -0.30 10.83 1.07
N ASP A 33 -1.22 11.56 1.67
CA ASP A 33 -2.03 11.05 2.78
C ASP A 33 -3.27 10.32 2.27
N LEU A 34 -3.63 9.24 2.96
CA LEU A 34 -4.77 8.39 2.65
C LEU A 34 -5.80 8.49 3.78
N ALA A 35 -7.06 8.65 3.40
CA ALA A 35 -8.19 8.62 4.30
C ALA A 35 -8.73 7.19 4.48
N PRO A 36 -9.36 6.89 5.64
CA PRO A 36 -10.13 5.66 5.80
C PRO A 36 -11.20 5.50 4.73
N GLY A 37 -11.37 4.30 4.19
CA GLY A 37 -12.29 3.97 3.10
C GLY A 37 -11.69 4.10 1.70
N GLU A 38 -10.47 4.64 1.55
CA GLU A 38 -9.81 4.67 0.25
C GLU A 38 -9.37 3.26 -0.20
N PRO A 39 -9.46 2.94 -1.50
CA PRO A 39 -8.99 1.65 -2.02
C PRO A 39 -7.46 1.61 -2.02
N PHE A 40 -6.91 0.42 -1.76
CA PHE A 40 -5.49 0.11 -1.85
C PHE A 40 -5.30 -1.25 -2.51
N ASP A 41 -4.59 -1.27 -3.62
CA ASP A 41 -4.26 -2.50 -4.35
C ASP A 41 -2.93 -3.05 -3.84
N LEU A 42 -3.01 -4.01 -2.91
CA LEU A 42 -1.86 -4.60 -2.23
C LEU A 42 -1.10 -5.55 -3.16
N LEU A 43 0.21 -5.36 -3.28
CA LEU A 43 1.11 -6.21 -4.05
C LEU A 43 2.00 -7.08 -3.14
N ASP A 44 2.46 -6.50 -2.03
CA ASP A 44 3.33 -7.16 -1.07
C ASP A 44 3.04 -6.63 0.33
N ASP A 45 3.02 -7.52 1.32
CA ASP A 45 2.94 -7.18 2.74
C ASP A 45 4.06 -7.90 3.47
N THR A 46 5.14 -7.17 3.73
CA THR A 46 6.34 -7.71 4.37
C THR A 46 6.84 -6.79 5.46
N LEU A 47 7.30 -7.38 6.57
CA LEU A 47 7.91 -6.67 7.70
C LEU A 47 7.04 -5.52 8.27
N GLY A 48 5.71 -5.66 8.18
CA GLY A 48 4.75 -4.66 8.68
C GLY A 48 4.49 -3.49 7.73
N TRP A 49 4.95 -3.58 6.48
CA TRP A 49 4.68 -2.60 5.43
C TRP A 49 3.97 -3.24 4.25
N ALA A 50 2.87 -2.61 3.85
CA ALA A 50 2.11 -2.91 2.66
C ALA A 50 2.59 -2.03 1.50
N TRP A 51 3.03 -2.67 0.42
CA TRP A 51 3.40 -2.03 -0.83
C TRP A 51 2.31 -2.26 -1.89
N GLY A 52 1.95 -1.20 -2.61
CA GLY A 52 0.85 -1.30 -3.57
C GLY A 52 0.48 0.02 -4.21
N TYR A 53 -0.72 0.06 -4.79
CA TYR A 53 -1.30 1.26 -5.40
C TYR A 53 -2.40 1.84 -4.53
N ALA A 54 -2.28 3.11 -4.15
CA ALA A 54 -3.29 3.80 -3.35
C ALA A 54 -4.23 4.64 -4.22
N GLY A 55 -5.52 4.58 -3.92
CA GLY A 55 -6.56 5.41 -4.52
C GLY A 55 -6.83 5.13 -6.00
N ILE A 56 -7.71 5.94 -6.56
CA ILE A 56 -8.16 5.85 -7.97
C ILE A 56 -7.06 6.20 -8.98
N ASP A 57 -6.12 7.07 -8.58
CA ASP A 57 -4.93 7.47 -9.34
C ASP A 57 -3.81 6.42 -9.29
N ARG A 58 -4.01 5.33 -8.55
CA ARG A 58 -3.08 4.20 -8.43
C ARG A 58 -1.66 4.64 -8.06
N ARG A 59 -1.53 5.50 -7.04
CA ARG A 59 -0.23 6.01 -6.61
C ARG A 59 0.57 4.91 -5.91
N VAL A 60 1.77 4.61 -6.41
CA VAL A 60 2.63 3.57 -5.82
C VAL A 60 3.30 4.07 -4.55
N GLY A 61 3.33 3.22 -3.53
CA GLY A 61 4.12 3.45 -2.32
C GLY A 61 3.86 2.44 -1.22
N TYR A 62 4.35 2.77 -0.03
CA TYR A 62 4.28 1.95 1.17
C TYR A 62 3.36 2.60 2.20
N VAL A 63 2.57 1.79 2.88
CA VAL A 63 1.82 2.17 4.09
C VAL A 63 2.06 1.12 5.18
N PRO A 64 1.91 1.44 6.47
CA PRO A 64 1.93 0.41 7.52
C PRO A 64 0.84 -0.62 7.24
N SER A 65 1.15 -1.92 7.27
CA SER A 65 0.17 -2.97 6.96
C SER A 65 -1.05 -2.92 7.88
N ILE A 66 -0.84 -2.49 9.13
CA ILE A 66 -1.90 -2.29 10.12
C ILE A 66 -2.93 -1.21 9.72
N ALA A 67 -2.59 -0.35 8.76
CA ALA A 67 -3.47 0.70 8.25
C ALA A 67 -4.41 0.21 7.14
N LEU A 68 -4.24 -1.02 6.66
CA LEU A 68 -5.17 -1.70 5.75
C LEU A 68 -6.07 -2.67 6.49
N ASP A 69 -7.21 -3.01 5.88
CA ASP A 69 -8.03 -4.14 6.30
C ASP A 69 -7.31 -5.49 6.08
N GLY A 70 -7.76 -6.52 6.81
CA GLY A 70 -7.20 -7.88 6.76
C GLY A 70 -7.65 -8.67 5.55
#